data_AF-A0A146LSB0-F1
#
_entry.id   AF-A0A146LSB0-F1
#
_cell.length_a   1.000
_cell.length_b   1.000
_cell.length_c   1.000
_cell.angle_alpha   90.00
_cell.angle_beta   90.00
_cell.angle_gamma   90.00
#
_symmetry.space_group_name_H-M   'P 1'
#
loop_
_entity.id
_entity.type
_entity.pdbx_description
1 polymer ?
#
loop_
_entity_poly.entity_id
_entity_poly.type
_entity_poly.pdbx_seq_one_letter_code
_entity_poly.pdbx_strand_id
1 'polypeptide(L)'
;MKMAMTKFMYMMIFCLSTSIEATEMWRSMLDSIDSIMDITEMSDTQDCSSVRFYVSSRSNNYKTVQVWTGDWRSLSFAGLDRDERIVVLVHGFSNNHSSPAMETLKEGIRGRSISYIGVDWSDIAITVNYPFVASKVRAIGYCLADFLYFLISETAIRLNNLHLVGHSLGAHVSG
;
A
#
# COMPACT_ATOMS: atom_id res chain seq x y z
N MET A 1 -17.37 -2.14 -10.36
CA MET A 1 -16.35 -2.13 -9.29
C MET A 1 -16.92 -1.87 -7.89
N LYS A 2 -17.88 -0.94 -7.70
CA LYS A 2 -18.56 -0.68 -6.41
C LYS A 2 -19.09 -1.93 -5.68
N MET A 3 -19.74 -2.88 -6.37
CA MET A 3 -20.32 -4.09 -5.76
C MET A 3 -19.30 -5.15 -5.27
N ALA A 4 -18.07 -5.15 -5.78
CA ALA A 4 -17.08 -6.17 -5.43
C ALA A 4 -16.38 -5.85 -4.08
N MET A 5 -16.12 -4.56 -3.85
CA MET A 5 -15.58 -4.02 -2.60
C MET A 5 -16.54 -4.24 -1.42
N THR A 6 -17.85 -4.03 -1.64
CA THR A 6 -18.88 -4.29 -0.61
C THR A 6 -18.87 -5.75 -0.17
N LYS A 7 -18.75 -6.71 -1.09
CA LYS A 7 -18.78 -8.14 -0.76
C LYS A 7 -17.55 -8.63 0.00
N PHE A 8 -16.37 -8.07 -0.25
CA PHE A 8 -15.14 -8.51 0.43
C PHE A 8 -15.09 -8.03 1.89
N MET A 9 -15.60 -6.81 2.15
CA MET A 9 -15.76 -6.28 3.50
C MET A 9 -16.78 -7.10 4.31
N TYR A 10 -17.87 -7.54 3.70
CA TYR A 10 -18.85 -8.45 4.33
C TYR A 10 -18.29 -9.83 4.72
N MET A 11 -17.22 -10.31 4.07
CA MET A 11 -16.65 -11.63 4.34
C MET A 11 -15.69 -11.65 5.55
N MET A 12 -15.07 -10.52 5.88
CA MET A 12 -14.33 -10.33 7.15
C MET A 12 -15.28 -10.23 8.36
N ILE A 13 -16.56 -9.87 8.15
CA ILE A 13 -17.57 -9.60 9.18
C ILE A 13 -18.11 -10.88 9.85
N PHE A 14 -18.19 -12.01 9.13
CA PHE A 14 -18.81 -13.22 9.69
C PHE A 14 -18.01 -13.92 10.79
N CYS A 15 -16.75 -13.52 11.01
CA CYS A 15 -15.84 -14.24 11.91
C CYS A 15 -15.78 -13.65 13.34
N LEU A 16 -16.32 -12.44 13.61
CA LEU A 16 -15.98 -11.72 14.86
C LEU A 16 -17.08 -10.95 15.61
N SER A 17 -18.38 -11.05 15.33
CA SER A 17 -19.38 -10.29 16.13
C SER A 17 -20.58 -11.11 16.59
N THR A 18 -20.60 -11.43 17.90
CA THR A 18 -21.81 -11.85 18.62
C THR A 18 -22.38 -10.73 19.51
N SER A 19 -21.99 -9.46 19.33
CA SER A 19 -22.55 -8.34 20.12
C SER A 19 -23.07 -7.18 19.27
N ILE A 20 -24.19 -6.62 19.72
CA ILE A 20 -24.92 -5.53 19.06
C ILE A 20 -24.11 -4.22 19.06
N GLU A 21 -23.32 -3.97 20.10
CA GLU A 21 -22.45 -2.78 20.21
C GLU A 21 -21.37 -2.73 19.13
N ALA A 22 -20.81 -3.89 18.73
CA ALA A 22 -19.87 -3.95 17.62
C ALA A 22 -20.56 -3.47 16.33
N THR A 23 -21.82 -3.83 16.10
CA THR A 23 -22.54 -3.47 14.87
C THR A 23 -22.79 -1.98 14.71
N GLU A 24 -22.97 -1.23 15.80
CA GLU A 24 -23.17 0.23 15.74
C GLU A 24 -21.87 0.98 15.48
N MET A 25 -20.78 0.55 16.13
CA MET A 25 -19.44 1.07 15.88
C MET A 25 -19.06 0.88 14.40
N TRP A 26 -19.34 -0.30 13.83
CA TRP A 26 -19.05 -0.58 12.42
C TRP A 26 -19.93 0.21 11.47
N ARG A 27 -21.23 0.41 11.77
CA ARG A 27 -22.10 1.25 10.94
C ARG A 27 -21.58 2.68 10.87
N SER A 28 -21.17 3.25 12.00
CA SER A 28 -20.55 4.57 12.04
C SER A 28 -19.24 4.63 11.26
N MET A 29 -18.42 3.57 11.31
CA MET A 29 -17.20 3.47 10.49
C MET A 29 -17.51 3.38 9.00
N LEU A 30 -18.52 2.61 8.59
CA LEU A 30 -18.93 2.46 7.20
C LEU A 30 -19.52 3.76 6.64
N ASP A 31 -20.38 4.43 7.39
CA ASP A 31 -20.93 5.74 7.00
C ASP A 31 -19.83 6.81 6.89
N SER A 32 -18.80 6.72 7.73
CA SER A 32 -17.61 7.57 7.63
C SER A 32 -16.81 7.26 6.36
N ILE A 33 -16.65 5.98 6.00
CA ILE A 33 -15.95 5.57 4.77
C ILE A 33 -16.73 5.97 3.52
N ASP A 34 -18.05 5.81 3.50
CA ASP A 34 -18.89 6.19 2.36
C ASP A 34 -18.90 7.71 2.15
N SER A 35 -18.96 8.50 3.23
CA SER A 35 -18.86 9.97 3.14
C SER A 35 -17.48 10.45 2.70
N ILE A 36 -16.41 9.78 3.11
CA ILE A 36 -15.03 10.03 2.64
C ILE A 36 -14.88 9.72 1.15
N MET A 37 -15.48 8.62 0.68
CA MET A 37 -15.40 8.22 -0.72
C MET A 37 -16.17 9.16 -1.65
N ASP A 38 -17.14 9.91 -1.12
CA ASP A 38 -17.95 10.88 -1.85
C ASP A 38 -17.29 12.27 -1.99
N ILE A 39 -16.13 12.50 -1.35
CA ILE A 39 -15.36 13.73 -1.56
C ILE A 39 -14.53 13.59 -2.85
N THR A 40 -15.11 13.99 -3.97
CA THR A 40 -14.39 14.41 -5.17
C THR A 40 -14.04 15.89 -5.07
N GLU A 41 -12.93 16.19 -4.42
CA GLU A 41 -12.05 17.28 -4.85
C GLU A 41 -10.63 16.72 -4.86
N MET A 42 -10.24 16.16 -6.01
CA MET A 42 -8.83 15.98 -6.32
C MET A 42 -8.26 17.37 -6.54
N SER A 43 -7.60 17.94 -5.53
CA SER A 43 -6.73 19.09 -5.78
C SER A 43 -5.54 18.61 -6.61
N ASP A 44 -5.20 19.34 -7.68
CA ASP A 44 -4.17 19.02 -8.67
C ASP A 44 -2.72 18.90 -8.15
N THR A 45 -2.50 18.91 -6.83
CA THR A 45 -1.22 18.57 -6.22
C THR A 45 -1.46 17.70 -4.98
N GLN A 46 -1.40 16.38 -5.14
CA GLN A 46 -1.38 15.47 -4.01
C GLN A 46 0.02 15.51 -3.37
N ASP A 47 0.11 15.93 -2.11
CA ASP A 47 1.37 15.85 -1.37
C ASP A 47 1.69 14.39 -1.03
N CYS A 48 2.84 13.92 -1.54
CA CYS A 48 3.36 12.57 -1.37
C CYS A 48 4.61 12.53 -0.49
N SER A 49 4.99 13.65 0.14
CA SER A 49 6.17 13.74 1.01
C SER A 49 6.13 12.77 2.20
N SER A 50 4.93 12.41 2.67
CA SER A 50 4.70 11.44 3.75
C SER A 50 4.68 9.98 3.30
N VAL A 51 4.91 9.70 2.01
CA VAL A 51 4.96 8.33 1.46
C VAL A 51 6.39 8.06 0.98
N ARG A 52 7.03 7.05 1.58
CA ARG A 52 8.41 6.64 1.29
C ARG A 52 8.42 5.28 0.61
N PHE A 53 9.32 5.08 -0.33
CA PHE A 53 9.49 3.82 -1.05
C PHE A 53 10.84 3.20 -0.73
N TYR A 54 10.82 1.92 -0.40
CA TYR A 54 12.01 1.16 -0.03
C TYR A 54 12.16 -0.08 -0.91
N VAL A 55 13.26 -0.18 -1.62
CA VAL A 55 13.52 -1.29 -2.54
C VAL A 55 14.56 -2.23 -1.95
N SER A 56 14.25 -3.52 -1.99
CA SER A 56 15.17 -4.62 -1.66
C SER A 56 15.20 -5.55 -2.87
N SER A 57 16.31 -5.57 -3.60
CA SER A 57 16.44 -6.33 -4.85
C SER A 57 17.42 -7.48 -4.73
N ARG A 58 17.35 -8.44 -5.66
CA ARG A 58 18.34 -9.52 -5.69
C ARG A 58 19.75 -8.99 -5.99
N SER A 59 19.86 -8.02 -6.90
CA SER A 59 21.14 -7.46 -7.33
C SER A 59 21.87 -6.72 -6.22
N ASN A 60 21.13 -6.14 -5.26
CA ASN A 60 21.68 -5.45 -4.11
C ASN A 60 21.80 -6.35 -2.85
N ASN A 61 21.66 -7.67 -3.01
CA ASN A 61 21.65 -8.67 -1.94
C ASN A 61 20.59 -8.37 -0.85
N TYR A 62 19.40 -7.94 -1.29
CA TYR A 62 18.25 -7.58 -0.47
C TYR A 62 18.53 -6.45 0.55
N LYS A 63 19.54 -5.62 0.31
CA LYS A 63 19.75 -4.40 1.09
C LYS A 63 18.61 -3.43 0.79
N THR A 64 17.98 -2.93 1.85
CA THR A 64 16.92 -1.94 1.72
C THR A 64 17.50 -0.59 1.34
N VAL A 65 17.06 -0.06 0.19
CA VAL A 65 17.45 1.25 -0.35
C VAL A 65 16.20 2.12 -0.47
N GLN A 66 16.25 3.35 0.03
CA GLN A 66 15.17 4.30 -0.19
C GLN A 66 15.23 4.85 -1.63
N VAL A 67 14.07 4.94 -2.27
CA VAL A 67 13.91 5.49 -3.62
C VAL A 67 12.90 6.62 -3.58
N TRP A 68 13.15 7.68 -4.33
CA TRP A 68 12.27 8.85 -4.44
C TRP A 68 11.69 8.93 -5.85
N THR A 69 10.39 9.27 -5.94
CA THR A 69 9.75 9.55 -7.22
C THR A 69 10.47 10.69 -7.94
N GLY A 70 10.82 10.49 -9.20
CA GLY A 70 11.58 11.45 -10.01
C GLY A 70 13.10 11.41 -9.83
N ASP A 71 13.63 10.63 -8.88
CA ASP A 71 15.09 10.46 -8.73
C ASP A 71 15.57 9.14 -9.34
N TRP A 72 15.88 9.19 -10.63
CA TRP A 72 16.38 8.02 -11.38
C TRP A 72 17.67 7.43 -10.80
N ARG A 73 18.50 8.22 -10.10
CA ARG A 73 19.76 7.73 -9.52
C ARG A 73 19.48 6.78 -8.36
N SER A 74 18.55 7.16 -7.47
CA SER A 74 18.13 6.28 -6.37
C SER A 74 17.56 4.96 -6.89
N LEU A 75 16.79 5.03 -7.97
CA LEU A 75 16.19 3.86 -8.62
C LEU A 75 17.23 2.96 -9.29
N SER A 76 18.20 3.54 -10.00
CA SER A 76 19.31 2.79 -10.59
C SER A 76 20.17 2.13 -9.51
N PHE A 77 20.41 2.80 -8.38
CA PHE A 77 21.18 2.26 -7.26
C PHE A 77 20.43 1.11 -6.55
N ALA A 78 19.10 1.14 -6.54
CA ALA A 78 18.28 0.06 -6.02
C ALA A 78 18.41 -1.25 -6.82
N GLY A 79 18.82 -1.17 -8.10
CA GLY A 79 19.21 -2.34 -8.90
C GLY A 79 18.07 -3.28 -9.27
N LEU A 80 16.88 -2.74 -9.54
CA LEU A 80 15.76 -3.56 -10.01
C LEU A 80 16.06 -4.18 -11.38
N ASP A 81 15.75 -5.47 -11.52
CA ASP A 81 15.87 -6.21 -12.77
C ASP A 81 14.51 -6.21 -13.49
N ARG A 82 14.50 -5.84 -14.77
CA ARG A 82 13.29 -5.72 -15.59
C ARG A 82 12.56 -7.05 -15.79
N ASP A 83 13.30 -8.16 -15.74
CA ASP A 83 12.77 -9.51 -15.98
C ASP A 83 12.39 -10.23 -14.68
N GLU A 84 12.71 -9.64 -13.52
CA GLU A 84 12.34 -10.18 -12.22
C GLU A 84 10.89 -9.81 -11.84
N ARG A 85 10.25 -10.69 -11.07
CA ARG A 85 8.98 -10.36 -10.43
C ARG A 85 9.22 -9.38 -9.29
N ILE A 86 8.37 -8.36 -9.21
CA ILE A 86 8.47 -7.31 -8.20
C ILE A 86 7.18 -7.31 -7.41
N VAL A 87 7.31 -7.48 -6.09
CA VAL A 87 6.18 -7.44 -5.16
C VAL A 87 6.22 -6.13 -4.39
N VAL A 88 5.18 -5.34 -4.58
CA VAL A 88 4.95 -4.08 -3.88
C VAL A 88 4.13 -4.38 -2.62
N LEU A 89 4.73 -4.16 -1.45
CA LEU A 89 4.15 -4.44 -0.15
C LEU A 89 3.64 -3.14 0.48
N VAL A 90 2.34 -3.08 0.77
CA VAL A 90 1.69 -1.91 1.36
C VAL A 90 1.18 -2.25 2.75
N HIS A 91 1.69 -1.58 3.78
CA HIS A 91 1.25 -1.81 5.15
C HIS A 91 -0.14 -1.19 5.42
N GLY A 92 -0.74 -1.56 6.56
CA GLY A 92 -2.04 -1.06 7.00
C GLY A 92 -1.95 -0.05 8.15
N PHE A 93 -3.08 0.19 8.80
CA PHE A 93 -3.21 1.03 9.99
C PHE A 93 -2.25 0.62 11.11
N SER A 94 -1.64 1.59 11.79
CA SER A 94 -0.70 1.42 12.90
C SER A 94 0.53 0.54 12.59
N ASN A 95 0.92 0.43 11.31
CA ASN A 95 2.10 -0.33 10.86
C ASN A 95 3.06 0.57 10.05
N ASN A 96 4.19 -0.02 9.64
CA ASN A 96 5.17 0.56 8.72
C ASN A 96 5.72 -0.54 7.77
N HIS A 97 6.61 -0.17 6.83
CA HIS A 97 7.16 -1.08 5.82
C HIS A 97 8.03 -2.24 6.35
N SER A 98 8.50 -2.16 7.59
CA SER A 98 9.34 -3.17 8.27
C SER A 98 8.64 -3.82 9.46
N SER A 99 7.32 -3.61 9.59
CA SER A 99 6.51 -4.19 10.67
C SER A 99 6.45 -5.72 10.57
N PRO A 100 6.19 -6.44 11.68
CA PRO A 100 6.10 -7.90 11.67
C PRO A 100 5.10 -8.47 10.64
N ALA A 101 4.01 -7.74 10.36
CA ALA A 101 3.05 -8.11 9.33
C ALA A 101 3.69 -8.09 7.93
N MET A 102 4.52 -7.08 7.62
CA MET A 102 5.24 -6.98 6.35
C MET A 102 6.33 -8.05 6.24
N GLU A 103 7.06 -8.32 7.32
CA GLU A 103 8.04 -9.40 7.36
C GLU A 103 7.39 -10.77 7.15
N THR A 104 6.22 -11.01 7.76
CA THR A 104 5.45 -12.26 7.55
C THR A 104 5.07 -12.43 6.08
N LEU A 105 4.67 -11.35 5.39
CA LEU A 105 4.40 -11.40 3.95
C LEU A 105 5.65 -11.74 3.14
N LYS A 106 6.80 -11.12 3.46
CA LYS A 106 8.09 -11.42 2.80
C LYS A 106 8.50 -12.88 3.00
N GLU A 107 8.38 -13.40 4.22
CA GLU A 107 8.70 -14.79 4.54
C GLU A 107 7.83 -15.77 3.76
N GLY A 108 6.54 -15.47 3.56
CA GLY A 108 5.63 -16.30 2.77
C GLY A 108 6.02 -16.47 1.29
N ILE A 109 6.87 -15.58 0.77
CA ILE A 109 7.39 -15.63 -0.61
C ILE A 109 8.90 -15.75 -0.68
N ARG A 110 9.55 -16.04 0.45
CA ARG A 110 10.99 -16.24 0.57
C ARG A 110 11.45 -17.42 -0.30
N GLY A 111 12.67 -17.31 -0.82
CA GLY A 111 13.28 -18.32 -1.69
C GLY A 111 12.84 -18.24 -3.15
N ARG A 112 11.91 -17.33 -3.51
CA ARG A 112 11.62 -16.98 -4.90
C ARG A 112 12.58 -15.86 -5.35
N SER A 113 12.91 -15.83 -6.64
CA SER A 113 13.60 -14.69 -7.26
C SER A 113 12.61 -13.55 -7.44
N ILE A 114 12.45 -12.74 -6.38
CA ILE A 114 11.51 -11.64 -6.29
C ILE A 114 12.22 -10.44 -5.66
N SER A 115 12.12 -9.28 -6.30
CA SER A 115 12.46 -8.00 -5.70
C SER A 115 11.26 -7.41 -4.94
N TYR A 116 11.51 -6.68 -3.87
CA TYR A 116 10.47 -6.11 -3.01
C TYR A 116 10.49 -4.59 -3.06
N ILE A 117 9.31 -3.99 -3.06
CA ILE A 117 9.12 -2.55 -2.85
C ILE A 117 8.22 -2.37 -1.64
N GLY A 118 8.76 -1.94 -0.52
CA GLY A 118 7.99 -1.54 0.66
C GLY A 118 7.47 -0.12 0.49
N VAL A 119 6.17 0.05 0.67
CA VAL A 119 5.49 1.36 0.70
C VAL A 119 5.28 1.75 2.16
N ASP A 120 5.95 2.79 2.60
CA ASP A 120 5.87 3.32 3.96
C ASP A 120 5.08 4.63 3.98
N TRP A 121 3.91 4.60 4.58
CA TRP A 121 3.04 5.74 4.82
C TRP A 121 2.72 5.87 6.32
N SER A 122 3.64 5.39 7.17
CA SER A 122 3.49 5.33 8.63
C SER A 122 3.31 6.70 9.29
N ASP A 123 3.82 7.76 8.68
CA ASP A 123 3.62 9.16 9.12
C ASP A 123 2.12 9.52 9.18
N ILE A 124 1.28 8.87 8.35
CA ILE A 124 -0.18 8.99 8.36
C ILE A 124 -0.83 7.82 9.11
N ALA A 125 -0.28 6.60 8.97
CA ALA A 125 -0.92 5.38 9.47
C ALA A 125 -0.84 5.18 10.99
N ILE A 126 0.18 5.74 11.65
CA ILE A 126 0.43 5.56 13.09
C ILE A 126 -0.25 6.68 13.87
N THR A 127 -1.54 6.48 14.14
CA THR A 127 -2.35 7.35 14.99
C THR A 127 -3.50 6.55 15.58
N VAL A 128 -4.16 7.06 16.62
CA VAL A 128 -5.38 6.46 17.17
C VAL A 128 -6.63 6.74 16.32
N ASN A 129 -6.58 7.74 15.43
CA ASN A 129 -7.74 8.20 14.66
C ASN A 129 -7.93 7.40 13.36
N TYR A 130 -8.56 6.24 13.45
CA TYR A 130 -8.81 5.38 12.27
C TYR A 130 -9.60 6.07 11.13
N PRO A 131 -10.71 6.81 11.39
CA PRO A 131 -11.43 7.51 10.31
C PRO A 131 -10.55 8.49 9.53
N PHE A 132 -9.67 9.22 10.22
CA PHE A 132 -8.69 10.09 9.55
C PHE A 132 -7.77 9.27 8.64
N VAL A 133 -7.21 8.16 9.11
CA VAL A 133 -6.31 7.31 8.31
C VAL A 133 -7.04 6.73 7.10
N ALA A 134 -8.26 6.21 7.29
CA ALA A 134 -9.10 5.71 6.21
C ALA A 134 -9.37 6.78 5.15
N SER A 135 -9.55 8.05 5.56
CA SER A 135 -9.73 9.18 4.63
C SER A 135 -8.54 9.45 3.71
N LYS A 136 -7.34 9.02 4.08
CA LYS A 136 -6.11 9.26 3.31
C LYS A 136 -5.77 8.13 2.35
N VAL A 137 -6.46 7.00 2.40
CA VAL A 137 -6.16 5.82 1.56
C VAL A 137 -6.12 6.17 0.07
N ARG A 138 -7.11 6.94 -0.42
CA ARG A 138 -7.16 7.37 -1.82
C ARG A 138 -5.95 8.22 -2.21
N ALA A 139 -5.60 9.19 -1.36
CA ALA A 139 -4.43 10.05 -1.55
C ALA A 139 -3.12 9.25 -1.60
N ILE A 140 -2.95 8.28 -0.71
CA ILE A 140 -1.77 7.39 -0.68
C ILE A 140 -1.74 6.51 -1.93
N GLY A 141 -2.89 6.02 -2.39
CA GLY A 141 -3.02 5.27 -3.64
C GLY A 141 -2.56 6.08 -4.86
N TYR A 142 -2.88 7.38 -4.91
CA TYR A 142 -2.35 8.27 -5.94
C TYR A 142 -0.82 8.40 -5.88
N CYS A 143 -0.24 8.58 -4.70
CA CYS A 143 1.22 8.64 -4.55
C CYS A 143 1.91 7.34 -4.97
N LEU A 144 1.31 6.19 -4.65
CA LEU A 144 1.78 4.90 -5.11
C LEU A 144 1.70 4.78 -6.63
N ALA A 145 0.58 5.17 -7.24
CA ALA A 145 0.41 5.13 -8.69
C ALA A 145 1.43 6.02 -9.42
N ASP A 146 1.70 7.23 -8.91
CA ASP A 146 2.69 8.15 -9.44
C ASP A 146 4.11 7.55 -9.38
N PHE A 147 4.47 6.96 -8.24
CA PHE A 147 5.73 6.23 -8.10
C PHE A 147 5.83 5.04 -9.06
N LEU A 148 4.77 4.25 -9.24
CA LEU A 148 4.76 3.12 -10.17
C LEU A 148 4.88 3.56 -11.62
N TYR A 149 4.26 4.69 -11.98
CA TYR A 149 4.41 5.29 -13.32
C TYR A 149 5.88 5.68 -13.57
N PHE A 150 6.50 6.40 -12.63
CA PHE A 150 7.92 6.75 -12.66
C PHE A 150 8.82 5.50 -12.74
N LEU A 151 8.52 4.46 -11.94
CA LEU A 151 9.26 3.21 -11.95
C LEU A 151 9.29 2.60 -13.35
N ILE A 152 8.13 2.48 -13.99
CA ILE A 152 7.98 1.85 -15.31
C ILE A 152 8.64 2.69 -16.40
N SER A 153 8.52 4.02 -16.33
CA SER A 153 9.11 4.92 -17.32
C SER A 153 10.65 4.86 -17.33
N GLU A 154 11.28 4.64 -16.17
CA GLU A 154 12.74 4.66 -16.03
C GLU A 154 13.43 3.29 -16.17
N THR A 155 12.74 2.18 -15.92
CA THR A 155 13.40 0.85 -15.76
C THR A 155 13.04 -0.18 -16.83
N ALA A 156 12.10 0.14 -17.72
CA ALA A 156 11.51 -0.80 -18.67
C ALA A 156 10.90 -2.06 -18.03
N ILE A 157 10.58 -2.02 -16.73
CA ILE A 157 9.83 -3.07 -16.03
C ILE A 157 8.45 -3.20 -16.69
N ARG A 158 8.06 -4.44 -16.99
CA ARG A 158 6.72 -4.73 -17.51
C ARG A 158 5.70 -4.70 -16.37
N LEU A 159 4.54 -4.09 -16.61
CA LEU A 159 3.42 -4.10 -15.68
C LEU A 159 3.06 -5.51 -15.17
N ASN A 160 3.13 -6.52 -16.04
CA ASN A 160 2.83 -7.91 -15.67
C ASN A 160 3.82 -8.53 -14.67
N ASN A 161 4.97 -7.89 -14.44
CA ASN A 161 5.94 -8.32 -13.43
C ASN A 161 5.68 -7.67 -12.06
N LEU A 162 4.80 -6.65 -11.99
CA LEU A 162 4.46 -5.95 -10.75
C LEU A 162 3.23 -6.59 -10.11
N HIS A 163 3.34 -6.89 -8.81
CA HIS A 163 2.24 -7.41 -8.00
C HIS A 163 2.09 -6.58 -6.73
N LEU A 164 0.92 -5.98 -6.53
CA LEU A 164 0.61 -5.22 -5.31
C LEU A 164 -0.01 -6.15 -4.27
N VAL A 165 0.51 -6.12 -3.05
CA VAL A 165 0.01 -6.87 -1.90
C VAL A 165 -0.14 -5.90 -0.74
N GLY A 166 -1.38 -5.61 -0.40
CA GLY A 166 -1.72 -4.75 0.72
C GLY A 166 -2.21 -5.54 1.93
N HIS A 167 -1.71 -5.20 3.11
CA HIS A 167 -2.20 -5.75 4.38
C HIS A 167 -3.24 -4.80 5.01
N SER A 168 -4.40 -5.33 5.39
CA SER A 168 -5.46 -4.55 6.06
C SER A 168 -5.84 -3.31 5.23
N LEU A 169 -5.73 -2.11 5.80
CA LEU A 169 -6.02 -0.85 5.10
C LEU A 169 -5.13 -0.62 3.87
N GLY A 170 -3.93 -1.21 3.83
CA GLY A 170 -3.04 -1.20 2.66
C GLY A 170 -3.63 -1.94 1.45
N ALA A 171 -4.58 -2.86 1.64
CA ALA A 171 -5.29 -3.51 0.54
C ALA A 171 -6.16 -2.51 -0.23
N HIS A 172 -6.74 -1.53 0.47
CA HIS A 172 -7.51 -0.46 -0.16
C HIS A 172 -6.61 0.59 -0.84
N VAL A 173 -5.38 0.79 -0.35
CA VAL A 173 -4.39 1.61 -1.06
C VAL A 173 -3.97 0.97 -2.39
N SER A 174 -4.01 -0.37 -2.46
CA SER A 174 -3.55 -1.15 -3.61
C SER A 174 -4.60 -1.35 -4.71
N GLY A 175 -5.88 -1.03 -4.47
CA GLY A 175 -7.00 -1.37 -5.35
C GLY A 175 -7.73 -0.15 -5.88
#